data_AF-A0A4Q5QHF3-F1
#
_entry.id   AF-A0A4Q5QHF3-F1
#
_cell.length_a   1.000
_cell.length_b   1.000
_cell.length_c   1.000
_cell.angle_alpha   90.00
_cell.angle_beta   90.00
_cell.angle_gamma   90.00
#
_symmetry.space_group_name_H-M   'P 1'
#
loop_
_entity.id
_entity.type
_entity.pdbx_description
1 polymer ?
#
loop_
_entity_poly.entity_id
_entity_poly.type
_entity_poly.pdbx_seq_one_letter_code
_entity_poly.pdbx_strand_id
1 'polypeptide(L)' 'MHFVDLVVIFEEDTPENLIKLVNPDVMVKGGDYKVADIAGAQWVLDHGGKVELINYLDNSSTTNIIKKIKESI' A
#
# COMPACT_ATOMS: atom_id res chain seq x y z
N MET A 1 16.71 7.07 -0.64
CA MET A 1 15.92 6.12 -1.45
C MET A 1 16.64 4.78 -1.45
N HIS A 2 16.74 4.13 -0.27
CA HIS A 2 17.70 3.04 -0.04
C HIS A 2 17.08 1.64 0.04
N PHE A 3 15.76 1.51 -0.13
CA PHE A 3 14.99 0.26 0.12
C PHE A 3 14.02 -0.09 -1.02
N VAL A 4 14.19 0.47 -2.22
CA VAL A 4 13.31 0.23 -3.37
C VAL A 4 14.16 -0.28 -4.53
N ASP A 5 13.93 -1.52 -4.94
CA ASP A 5 14.64 -2.17 -6.05
C ASP A 5 13.93 -1.97 -7.40
N LEU A 6 12.59 -1.91 -7.39
CA LEU A 6 11.77 -1.82 -8.60
C LEU A 6 10.54 -0.94 -8.37
N VAL A 7 10.17 -0.18 -9.41
CA VAL A 7 8.92 0.57 -9.49
C VAL A 7 8.20 0.17 -10.77
N VAL A 8 6.92 -0.17 -10.66
CA VAL A 8 6.08 -0.58 -11.79
C VAL A 8 4.86 0.35 -11.87
N ILE A 9 4.58 0.84 -13.06
CA ILE A 9 3.39 1.64 -13.38
C ILE A 9 2.28 0.68 -13.83
N PHE A 10 1.05 0.91 -13.38
CA PHE A 10 -0.16 0.22 -13.82
C PHE A 10 -1.27 1.25 -14.05
N GLU A 11 -2.23 0.95 -14.92
CA GLU A 11 -3.26 1.91 -15.36
C GLU A 11 -4.64 1.63 -14.75
N GLU A 12 -4.84 0.43 -14.20
CA GLU A 12 -6.11 0.01 -13.61
C GLU A 12 -6.39 0.71 -12.26
N ASP A 13 -7.69 0.82 -11.91
CA ASP A 13 -8.14 1.44 -10.66
C ASP A 13 -7.57 0.75 -9.41
N THR A 14 -7.24 -0.55 -9.50
CA THR A 14 -6.62 -1.32 -8.43
C THR A 14 -5.44 -2.14 -8.95
N PRO A 15 -4.41 -2.39 -8.12
CA PRO A 15 -3.25 -3.17 -8.53
C PRO A 15 -3.51 -4.69 -8.55
N GLU A 16 -4.76 -5.16 -8.45
CA GLU A 16 -5.04 -6.59 -8.26
C GLU A 16 -4.45 -7.47 -9.36
N ASN A 17 -4.59 -7.08 -10.63
CA ASN A 17 -4.01 -7.82 -11.75
C ASN A 17 -2.48 -7.84 -11.70
N LEU A 18 -1.87 -6.70 -11.34
CA LEU A 18 -0.42 -6.61 -11.17
C LEU A 18 0.06 -7.52 -10.02
N ILE A 19 -0.67 -7.56 -8.90
CA ILE A 19 -0.36 -8.42 -7.75
C ILE A 19 -0.45 -9.89 -8.16
N LYS A 20 -1.46 -10.28 -8.95
CA LYS A 20 -1.57 -11.65 -9.48
C LYS A 20 -0.41 -12.01 -10.39
N LEU A 21 0.03 -11.07 -11.25
CA LEU A 21 1.15 -11.25 -12.16
C LEU A 21 2.48 -11.39 -11.42
N VAL A 22 2.73 -10.53 -10.44
CA VAL A 22 3.95 -10.54 -9.62
C VAL A 22 3.96 -11.71 -8.63
N ASN A 23 2.78 -12.10 -8.14
CA ASN A 23 2.55 -13.14 -7.14
C ASN A 23 3.51 -13.04 -5.94
N PRO A 24 3.46 -11.94 -5.15
CA PRO A 24 4.44 -11.68 -4.11
C PRO A 24 4.28 -12.62 -2.92
N ASP A 25 5.41 -13.01 -2.31
CA ASP A 25 5.41 -13.77 -1.05
C ASP A 25 4.90 -12.95 0.15
N VAL A 26 5.13 -11.63 0.13
CA VAL A 26 4.69 -10.69 1.16
C VAL A 26 4.13 -9.43 0.52
N MET A 27 2.90 -9.07 0.89
CA MET A 27 2.25 -7.82 0.53
C MET A 27 2.11 -6.94 1.76
N VAL A 28 2.55 -5.68 1.68
CA VAL A 28 2.48 -4.72 2.79
C VAL A 28 1.54 -3.58 2.46
N LYS A 29 0.65 -3.22 3.38
CA LYS A 29 -0.20 -2.03 3.26
C LYS A 29 -0.20 -1.24 4.58
N GLY A 30 -0.09 0.08 4.47
CA GLY A 30 -0.23 0.98 5.62
C GLY A 30 -1.69 1.31 5.92
N GLY A 31 -2.04 1.37 7.21
CA GLY A 31 -3.30 1.93 7.71
C GLY A 31 -4.32 0.93 8.24
N ASP A 32 -5.49 1.47 8.61
CA ASP A 32 -6.55 0.76 9.34
C ASP A 32 -7.50 -0.03 8.41
N TYR A 33 -6.94 -0.73 7.42
CA TYR A 33 -7.72 -1.56 6.51
C TYR A 33 -8.00 -2.93 7.10
N LYS A 34 -9.17 -3.52 6.80
CA LYS A 34 -9.31 -4.97 6.94
C LYS A 34 -8.61 -5.63 5.76
N VAL A 35 -7.91 -6.74 6.00
CA VAL A 35 -7.22 -7.49 4.93
C VAL A 35 -8.16 -7.83 3.77
N ALA A 36 -9.43 -8.13 4.06
CA ALA A 36 -10.45 -8.43 3.06
C ALA A 36 -10.78 -7.25 2.11
N ASP A 37 -10.48 -6.00 2.50
CA ASP A 37 -10.77 -4.81 1.70
C ASP A 37 -9.58 -4.41 0.81
N ILE A 38 -8.49 -5.18 0.84
CA ILE A 38 -7.25 -4.88 0.10
C ILE A 38 -7.25 -5.64 -1.23
N ALA A 39 -7.24 -4.89 -2.33
CA ALA A 39 -7.15 -5.46 -3.67
C ALA A 39 -5.91 -6.38 -3.80
N GLY A 40 -6.14 -7.64 -4.20
CA GLY A 40 -5.09 -8.66 -4.34
C GLY A 40 -4.68 -9.40 -3.06
N ALA A 41 -5.16 -9.01 -1.87
CA ALA A 41 -4.78 -9.68 -0.62
C ALA A 41 -5.23 -11.15 -0.57
N GLN A 42 -6.46 -11.44 -1.01
CA GLN A 42 -6.98 -12.81 -1.03
C GLN A 42 -6.12 -13.71 -1.93
N TRP A 43 -5.72 -13.21 -3.10
CA TRP A 43 -4.82 -13.94 -4.01
C TRP A 43 -3.51 -14.31 -3.31
N VAL A 44 -2.86 -13.35 -2.66
CA VAL A 44 -1.59 -13.59 -1.96
C VAL A 44 -1.73 -14.67 -0.89
N LEU A 45 -2.81 -14.61 -0.08
CA LEU A 45 -3.07 -15.60 0.96
C LEU A 45 -3.35 -17.00 0.39
N ASP A 46 -4.17 -17.09 -0.67
CA ASP A 46 -4.51 -18.35 -1.33
C ASP A 46 -3.29 -19.03 -1.97
N HIS A 47 -2.26 -18.24 -2.31
CA HIS A 47 -1.00 -18.71 -2.90
C HIS A 47 0.13 -18.86 -1.86
N GLY A 48 -0.21 -18.86 -0.57
CA GLY A 48 0.73 -19.14 0.53
C GLY A 48 1.60 -17.97 0.97
N GLY A 49 1.36 -16.77 0.43
CA GLY A 49 1.99 -15.54 0.84
C GLY A 49 1.37 -14.93 2.10
N LYS A 50 1.88 -13.77 2.51
CA LYS A 50 1.45 -13.03 3.70
C LYS A 50 0.99 -11.63 3.36
N VAL A 51 0.02 -11.12 4.11
CA VAL A 51 -0.43 -9.73 4.02
C VAL A 51 -0.18 -9.06 5.36
N GLU A 52 0.72 -8.08 5.38
CA GLU A 52 1.15 -7.37 6.58
C GLU A 52 0.57 -5.96 6.58
N LEU A 53 -0.14 -5.63 7.67
CA LEU A 53 -0.65 -4.28 7.93
C LEU A 53 0.29 -3.55 8.86
N ILE A 54 0.77 -2.39 8.43
CA ILE A 54 1.64 -1.54 9.24
C ILE A 54 0.93 -0.25 9.64
N ASN A 55 1.18 0.20 10.87
CA ASN A 55 0.66 1.47 11.36
C ASN A 55 1.25 2.64 10.57
N TYR A 56 0.45 3.68 10.37
CA TYR A 56 0.98 4.93 9.84
C TYR A 56 2.00 5.53 10.80
N LEU A 57 3.05 6.13 10.24
CA LEU A 57 3.94 6.99 11.01
C LEU A 57 3.22 8.32 11.26
N ASP A 58 3.19 8.73 12.52
CA ASP A 58 2.67 10.04 12.90
C ASP A 58 3.38 11.15 12.11
N ASN A 59 2.63 12.20 11.78
CA ASN A 59 3.10 13.40 11.07
C ASN A 59 3.43 13.26 9.57
N SER A 60 3.18 12.10 8.94
CA SER A 60 3.40 11.89 7.49
C SER A 60 2.11 11.88 6.65
N SER A 61 1.09 12.63 7.06
CA SER A 61 -0.18 12.73 6.33
C SER A 61 -0.20 13.91 5.39
N THR A 62 -0.61 13.69 4.13
CA THR A 62 -0.86 14.76 3.15
C THR A 62 -1.85 15.80 3.69
N THR A 63 -2.85 15.38 4.46
CA THR A 63 -3.80 16.28 5.13
C THR A 63 -3.08 17.23 6.09
N ASN A 64 -2.14 16.72 6.88
CA ASN A 64 -1.36 17.54 7.80
C ASN A 64 -0.41 18.48 7.06
N ILE A 65 0.16 18.04 5.94
CA ILE A 65 0.98 18.89 5.08
C ILE A 65 0.13 20.05 4.52
N ILE A 66 -1.05 19.75 3.97
CA ILE A 66 -1.97 20.77 3.45
C ILE A 66 -2.41 21.74 4.55
N LYS A 67 -2.72 21.23 5.75
CA LYS A 67 -3.08 22.05 6.90
C LYS A 67 -1.95 23.01 7.28
N LYS A 68 -0.72 22.52 7.40
CA LYS A 68 0.47 23.36 7.66
C LYS A 68 0.65 24.46 6.62
N ILE A 69 0.46 24.13 5.34
CA ILE A 69 0.53 25.12 4.25
C ILE A 69 -0.54 26.21 4.44
N LYS A 70 -1.78 25.84 4.76
CA LYS A 70 -2.89 26.78 4.98
C LYS A 70 -2.72 27.66 6.23
N GLU A 71 -2.14 27.12 7.30
CA GLU A 71 -1.89 27.84 8.55
C GLU A 71 -0.63 28.74 8.49
N SER A 72 0.20 28.58 7.45
CA SER A 72 1.38 29.40 7.22
C SER A 72 1.11 30.61 6.33
N ILE A 73 -0.15 30.83 5.93
CA ILE A 73 -0.65 31.99 5.18
C ILE A 73 -1.54 32.80 6.12
#